data_AF-A0A6A4LWV0-F1
#
_entry.id   AF-A0A6A4LWV0-F1
#
_cell.length_a   1.000
_cell.length_b   1.000
_cell.length_c   1.000
_cell.angle_alpha   90.00
_cell.angle_beta   90.00
_cell.angle_gamma   90.00
#
_symmetry.space_group_name_H-M   'P 1'
#
loop_
_entity.id
_entity.type
_entity.pdbx_description
1 polymer ?
#
loop_
_entity_poly.entity_id
_entity_poly.type
_entity_poly.pdbx_seq_one_letter_code
_entity_poly.pdbx_strand_id
1 'polypeptide(L)'
;MALTSNTSLLPTKPLSQTQPLLPSSQSLSTKPRSLKPISAVHSTDPSKTPISKTTTAAAAAVATVGTTKVTTTKWAVDSWKKKTALQQPEYPDQGELDAVLKTLEAFPPIVFAGEARNLEERLGEAAMGNAFLLQGGDCAESFKEFHANNIRDTFRILLQMGAVGRMAGQFAKPRSDNFEEKNGVKLPSYRGDNINGDAFDSKSRIPDPHRMIRAYCQSAATLNLLRAFATGGYAAMQRVNQWNMDFTEHSEQGDRSYNPSMLQCFDDMRRIDFAEVRAFFDVHEQEGSHPGGVHLEMTGQNVTECIGGSRTVTFDDLSSRYHTHCDPRLNASQSLELAFIIAERLRKRRLGSQQRSLGL
;
A
#
# COMPACT_ATOMS: atom_id res chain seq x y z
N MET A 1 77.87 39.00 -15.27
CA MET A 1 76.50 39.51 -15.48
C MET A 1 75.53 38.53 -14.83
N ALA A 2 74.72 39.05 -13.89
CA ALA A 2 73.50 38.48 -13.27
C ALA A 2 73.56 37.03 -12.73
N LEU A 3 73.89 36.79 -11.44
CA LEU A 3 73.08 36.90 -10.19
C LEU A 3 72.25 35.62 -9.91
N THR A 4 72.69 34.71 -9.01
CA THR A 4 72.37 34.61 -7.55
C THR A 4 70.86 34.50 -7.27
N SER A 5 70.29 33.59 -6.46
CA SER A 5 70.56 33.15 -5.08
C SER A 5 69.52 32.05 -4.72
N ASN A 6 69.85 30.90 -4.13
CA ASN A 6 70.17 30.58 -2.74
C ASN A 6 69.04 30.74 -1.68
N THR A 7 68.57 29.56 -1.19
CA THR A 7 68.44 29.09 0.21
C THR A 7 67.43 29.65 1.25
N SER A 8 66.90 28.67 2.03
CA SER A 8 66.59 28.68 3.49
C SER A 8 65.16 29.09 3.89
N LEU A 9 64.38 28.48 4.82
CA LEU A 9 64.64 27.70 6.04
C LEU A 9 63.44 26.78 6.39
N LEU A 10 63.72 25.62 7.00
CA LEU A 10 62.83 24.75 7.82
C LEU A 10 62.33 25.51 9.08
N PRO A 11 61.18 25.17 9.75
CA PRO A 11 61.09 23.92 10.52
C PRO A 11 59.71 23.24 10.68
N THR A 12 59.81 21.93 10.87
CA THR A 12 58.83 20.98 11.40
C THR A 12 58.43 21.29 12.85
N LYS A 13 57.12 21.41 13.15
CA LYS A 13 56.51 21.06 14.44
C LYS A 13 55.07 20.53 14.23
N PRO A 14 54.60 19.58 15.06
CA PRO A 14 53.37 18.83 14.82
C PRO A 14 52.14 19.60 15.33
N LEU A 15 51.06 19.64 14.55
CA LEU A 15 49.74 20.04 15.04
C LEU A 15 48.97 18.78 15.46
N SER A 16 48.86 18.59 16.77
CA SER A 16 47.99 17.60 17.39
C SER A 16 46.54 17.81 16.94
N GLN A 17 45.94 16.75 16.39
CA GLN A 17 44.49 16.64 16.20
C GLN A 17 43.83 16.53 17.58
N THR A 18 43.18 17.60 18.02
CA THR A 18 42.22 17.57 19.11
C THR A 18 40.86 17.12 18.55
N GLN A 19 40.54 15.85 18.77
CA GLN A 19 39.16 15.34 18.65
C GLN A 19 38.25 16.03 19.67
N PRO A 20 37.09 16.57 19.27
CA PRO A 20 36.05 16.90 20.22
C PRO A 20 35.33 15.62 20.68
N LEU A 21 35.36 15.43 22.00
CA LEU A 21 34.75 14.35 22.78
C LEU A 21 33.23 14.30 22.58
N LEU A 22 32.73 13.13 22.19
CA LEU A 22 31.32 12.75 22.26
C LEU A 22 30.90 12.60 23.73
N PRO A 23 29.76 13.16 24.17
CA PRO A 23 29.23 12.86 25.49
C PRO A 23 28.67 11.44 25.53
N SER A 24 29.21 10.64 26.45
CA SER A 24 28.72 9.33 26.84
C SER A 24 27.32 9.41 27.43
N SER A 25 26.30 8.97 26.69
CA SER A 25 24.97 8.71 27.23
C SER A 25 24.84 7.23 27.62
N GLN A 26 24.42 7.03 28.86
CA GLN A 26 24.34 5.77 29.55
C GLN A 26 23.35 4.82 28.86
N SER A 27 23.79 3.59 28.63
CA SER A 27 22.95 2.47 28.21
C SER A 27 21.96 2.13 29.32
N LEU A 28 20.71 2.56 29.16
CA LEU A 28 19.59 2.03 29.93
C LEU A 28 19.27 0.63 29.39
N SER A 29 19.77 -0.38 30.10
CA SER A 29 19.39 -1.78 29.90
C SER A 29 17.91 -1.96 30.19
N THR A 30 17.08 -2.01 29.13
CA THR A 30 15.70 -2.46 29.21
C THR A 30 15.66 -3.95 28.87
N LYS A 31 15.19 -4.77 29.82
CA LYS A 31 14.96 -6.20 29.58
C LYS A 31 13.95 -6.38 28.44
N PRO A 32 14.14 -7.31 27.51
CA PRO A 32 13.16 -7.58 26.46
C PRO A 32 11.87 -8.09 27.09
N ARG A 33 10.76 -7.39 26.83
CA ARG A 33 9.43 -7.80 27.26
C ARG A 33 9.02 -8.98 26.40
N SER A 34 8.77 -10.13 27.02
CA SER A 34 8.27 -11.33 26.34
C SER A 34 6.93 -11.02 25.67
N LEU A 35 6.94 -10.81 24.35
CA LEU A 35 5.72 -10.69 23.56
C LEU A 35 5.04 -12.06 23.53
N LYS A 36 3.87 -12.16 24.17
CA LYS A 36 3.00 -13.32 23.95
C LYS A 36 2.37 -13.18 22.56
N PRO A 37 2.35 -14.23 21.73
CA PRO A 37 1.65 -14.18 20.45
C PRO A 37 0.17 -13.88 20.70
N ILE A 38 -0.35 -12.89 19.96
CA ILE A 38 -1.77 -12.54 19.95
C ILE A 38 -2.47 -13.63 19.14
N SER A 39 -3.20 -14.52 19.82
CA SER A 39 -4.21 -15.34 19.14
C SER A 39 -5.46 -14.49 18.94
N ALA A 40 -5.85 -14.30 17.69
CA ALA A 40 -7.15 -13.74 17.33
C ALA A 40 -8.25 -14.63 17.94
N VAL A 41 -8.89 -14.16 19.01
CA VAL A 41 -10.14 -14.72 19.51
C VAL A 41 -11.24 -14.18 18.60
N HIS A 42 -12.16 -15.04 18.16
CA HIS A 42 -13.22 -14.83 17.15
C HIS A 42 -12.92 -15.42 15.76
N SER A 43 -12.71 -16.73 15.70
CA SER A 43 -13.39 -17.50 14.65
C SER A 43 -14.83 -17.71 15.13
N THR A 44 -15.80 -17.29 14.33
CA THR A 44 -17.22 -17.53 14.59
C THR A 44 -17.50 -19.03 14.62
N ASP A 45 -17.79 -19.57 15.80
CA ASP A 45 -18.40 -20.90 15.92
C ASP A 45 -19.77 -20.86 15.24
N PRO A 46 -20.11 -21.80 14.34
CA PRO A 46 -21.42 -21.82 13.72
C PRO A 46 -22.48 -22.13 14.78
N SER A 47 -23.37 -21.16 14.97
CA SER A 47 -24.52 -21.16 15.85
C SER A 47 -25.33 -22.45 15.72
N LYS A 48 -25.38 -23.26 16.78
CA LYS A 48 -26.37 -24.33 16.94
C LYS A 48 -27.65 -23.71 17.52
N THR A 49 -28.64 -23.43 16.68
CA THR A 49 -30.02 -23.25 17.15
C THR A 49 -30.73 -24.62 17.24
N PRO A 50 -31.50 -24.87 18.31
CA PRO A 50 -32.16 -26.15 18.54
C PRO A 50 -33.49 -26.20 17.80
N ILE A 51 -33.65 -27.13 16.85
CA ILE A 51 -34.96 -27.49 16.30
C ILE A 51 -35.45 -28.72 17.04
N SER A 52 -36.55 -28.54 17.77
CA SER A 52 -37.31 -29.56 18.49
C SER A 52 -37.84 -30.62 17.53
N LYS A 53 -37.63 -31.90 17.85
CA LYS A 53 -38.13 -33.06 17.09
C LYS A 53 -39.54 -33.44 17.56
N THR A 54 -40.47 -33.52 16.62
CA THR A 54 -41.68 -34.36 16.74
C THR A 54 -41.34 -35.79 16.32
N THR A 55 -41.87 -36.73 17.08
CA THR A 55 -41.71 -38.18 17.09
C THR A 55 -42.04 -38.91 15.78
N THR A 56 -41.23 -39.92 15.42
CA THR A 56 -41.67 -41.29 15.08
C THR A 56 -40.47 -42.23 15.00
N ALA A 57 -40.66 -43.46 15.46
CA ALA A 57 -39.63 -44.47 15.71
C ALA A 57 -39.44 -45.43 14.53
N ALA A 58 -38.19 -45.88 14.29
CA ALA A 58 -37.88 -47.25 13.87
C ALA A 58 -36.36 -47.54 13.88
N ALA A 59 -36.01 -48.57 14.68
CA ALA A 59 -34.98 -49.61 14.51
C ALA A 59 -33.49 -49.28 14.23
N ALA A 60 -32.65 -50.01 14.95
CA ALA A 60 -31.21 -49.87 15.10
C ALA A 60 -30.38 -50.45 13.95
N ALA A 61 -29.20 -49.84 13.71
CA ALA A 61 -27.98 -50.56 13.36
C ALA A 61 -26.76 -49.72 13.80
N VAL A 62 -25.90 -50.35 14.59
CA VAL A 62 -24.67 -49.80 15.16
C VAL A 62 -23.65 -49.58 14.05
N ALA A 63 -23.23 -48.34 13.84
CA ALA A 63 -22.02 -48.02 13.10
C ALA A 63 -21.08 -47.26 14.04
N THR A 64 -19.97 -47.90 14.35
CA THR A 64 -18.85 -47.36 15.12
C THR A 64 -18.45 -46.02 14.53
N VAL A 65 -18.68 -44.93 15.27
CA VAL A 65 -18.19 -43.60 14.90
C VAL A 65 -16.68 -43.65 15.00
N GLY A 66 -16.03 -43.90 13.86
CA GLY A 66 -14.61 -43.63 13.70
C GLY A 66 -14.41 -42.17 14.06
N THR A 67 -13.66 -41.93 15.13
CA THR A 67 -13.10 -40.62 15.43
C THR A 67 -12.25 -40.22 14.23
N THR A 68 -12.83 -39.42 13.32
CA THR A 68 -12.06 -38.70 12.32
C THR A 68 -11.18 -37.74 13.08
N LYS A 69 -9.97 -38.23 13.39
CA LYS A 69 -8.83 -37.42 13.79
C LYS A 69 -8.76 -36.31 12.75
N VAL A 70 -9.14 -35.09 13.14
CA VAL A 70 -8.87 -33.89 12.33
C VAL A 70 -7.36 -33.80 12.26
N THR A 71 -6.79 -34.42 11.24
CA THR A 71 -5.38 -34.25 10.91
C THR A 71 -5.25 -32.80 10.49
N THR A 72 -4.74 -31.97 11.39
CA THR A 72 -4.19 -30.66 11.05
C THR A 72 -3.15 -30.89 9.95
N THR A 73 -3.55 -30.71 8.69
CA THR A 73 -2.62 -30.76 7.56
C THR A 73 -1.51 -29.76 7.83
N LYS A 74 -0.30 -30.27 8.09
CA LYS A 74 0.89 -29.45 8.35
C LYS A 74 1.11 -28.55 7.14
N TRP A 75 1.23 -27.24 7.37
CA TRP A 75 1.47 -26.28 6.30
C TRP A 75 2.76 -26.64 5.55
N ALA A 76 2.68 -26.62 4.23
CA ALA A 76 3.81 -26.77 3.31
C ALA A 76 3.62 -25.79 2.15
N VAL A 77 4.71 -25.40 1.49
CA VAL A 77 4.69 -24.39 0.41
C VAL A 77 3.68 -24.74 -0.70
N ASP A 78 3.57 -26.01 -1.07
CA ASP A 78 2.64 -26.47 -2.11
C ASP A 78 1.24 -26.85 -1.60
N SER A 79 0.97 -26.71 -0.30
CA SER A 79 -0.30 -27.18 0.30
C SER A 79 -1.51 -26.43 -0.24
N TRP A 80 -1.35 -25.17 -0.69
CA TRP A 80 -2.42 -24.35 -1.26
C TRP A 80 -2.84 -24.82 -2.66
N LYS A 81 -1.95 -25.47 -3.44
CA LYS A 81 -2.25 -25.98 -4.79
C LYS A 81 -3.37 -27.02 -4.80
N LYS A 82 -3.66 -27.63 -3.64
CA LYS A 82 -4.76 -28.60 -3.45
C LYS A 82 -6.10 -27.93 -3.09
N LYS A 83 -6.12 -26.60 -2.93
CA LYS A 83 -7.31 -25.82 -2.63
C LYS A 83 -7.82 -25.15 -3.89
N THR A 84 -9.12 -24.86 -3.93
CA THR A 84 -9.73 -24.11 -5.03
C THR A 84 -9.21 -22.67 -5.02
N ALA A 85 -8.46 -22.30 -6.07
CA ALA A 85 -8.01 -20.92 -6.30
C ALA A 85 -8.92 -20.26 -7.34
N LEU A 86 -9.62 -19.21 -6.94
CA LEU A 86 -10.43 -18.40 -7.86
C LEU A 86 -9.54 -17.40 -8.63
N GLN A 87 -10.10 -16.80 -9.69
CA GLN A 87 -9.47 -15.71 -10.47
C GLN A 87 -8.16 -16.08 -11.19
N GLN A 88 -7.81 -17.37 -11.24
CA GLN A 88 -6.65 -17.85 -11.99
C GLN A 88 -6.91 -17.75 -13.50
N PRO A 89 -5.92 -17.34 -14.29
CA PRO A 89 -6.01 -17.42 -15.75
C PRO A 89 -5.90 -18.87 -16.23
N GLU A 90 -6.52 -19.14 -17.37
CA GLU A 90 -6.38 -20.41 -18.11
C GLU A 90 -5.34 -20.21 -19.22
N TYR A 91 -4.12 -20.69 -18.98
CA TYR A 91 -3.04 -20.61 -19.97
C TYR A 91 -3.20 -21.71 -21.04
N PRO A 92 -3.04 -21.39 -22.34
CA PRO A 92 -3.18 -22.39 -23.41
C PRO A 92 -2.16 -23.52 -23.37
N ASP A 93 -0.93 -23.23 -22.93
CA ASP A 93 0.18 -24.19 -22.86
C ASP A 93 0.71 -24.27 -21.41
N GLN A 94 0.49 -25.42 -20.78
CA GLN A 94 0.96 -25.69 -19.42
C GLN A 94 2.48 -25.91 -19.36
N GLY A 95 3.11 -26.45 -20.42
CA GLY A 95 4.56 -26.65 -20.47
C GLY A 95 5.31 -25.33 -20.56
N GLU A 96 4.75 -24.36 -21.29
CA GLU A 96 5.27 -22.98 -21.34
C GLU A 96 5.15 -22.29 -19.97
N LEU A 97 4.00 -22.44 -19.31
CA LEU A 97 3.78 -21.92 -17.95
C LEU A 97 4.81 -22.51 -16.97
N ASP A 98 5.01 -23.82 -16.96
CA ASP A 98 5.97 -24.49 -16.07
C ASP A 98 7.42 -24.03 -16.33
N ALA A 99 7.79 -23.81 -17.60
CA ALA A 99 9.09 -23.28 -17.98
C ALA A 99 9.31 -21.84 -17.47
N VAL A 100 8.28 -20.99 -17.55
CA VAL A 100 8.32 -19.63 -17.00
C VAL A 100 8.43 -19.66 -15.48
N LEU A 101 7.64 -20.49 -14.79
CA LEU A 101 7.70 -20.61 -13.33
C LEU A 101 9.10 -21.04 -12.86
N LYS A 102 9.71 -22.03 -13.51
CA LYS A 102 11.08 -22.46 -13.22
C LYS A 102 12.11 -21.36 -13.44
N THR A 103 11.87 -20.49 -14.43
CA THR A 103 12.72 -19.32 -14.69
C THR A 103 12.61 -18.31 -13.54
N LEU A 104 11.39 -18.01 -13.09
CA LEU A 104 11.15 -17.09 -11.97
C LEU A 104 11.70 -17.61 -10.63
N GLU A 105 11.65 -18.92 -10.40
CA GLU A 105 12.25 -19.54 -9.20
C GLU A 105 13.77 -19.32 -9.11
N ALA A 106 14.46 -19.18 -10.25
CA ALA A 106 15.89 -18.92 -10.31
C ALA A 106 16.25 -17.43 -10.16
N PHE A 107 15.28 -16.53 -10.24
CA PHE A 107 15.53 -15.09 -10.14
C PHE A 107 15.73 -14.63 -8.70
N PRO A 108 16.51 -13.56 -8.47
CA PRO A 108 16.64 -12.96 -7.14
C PRO A 108 15.28 -12.48 -6.59
N PRO A 109 15.06 -12.55 -5.26
CA PRO A 109 13.84 -12.01 -4.67
C PRO A 109 13.80 -10.47 -4.80
N ILE A 110 12.59 -9.92 -4.87
CA ILE A 110 12.37 -8.46 -4.97
C ILE A 110 12.70 -7.76 -3.64
N VAL A 111 12.43 -8.41 -2.50
CA VAL A 111 12.69 -7.89 -1.15
C VAL A 111 13.45 -8.89 -0.30
N PHE A 112 14.22 -8.40 0.67
CA PHE A 112 14.92 -9.25 1.62
C PHE A 112 14.05 -9.58 2.84
N ALA A 113 14.21 -10.77 3.41
CA ALA A 113 13.39 -11.24 4.55
C ALA A 113 13.52 -10.36 5.81
N GLY A 114 14.66 -9.67 5.99
CA GLY A 114 14.82 -8.70 7.07
C GLY A 114 13.91 -7.48 6.93
N GLU A 115 13.65 -7.03 5.71
CA GLU A 115 12.78 -5.88 5.43
C GLU A 115 11.31 -6.23 5.69
N ALA A 116 10.89 -7.45 5.32
CA ALA A 116 9.56 -7.96 5.62
C ALA A 116 9.30 -8.04 7.13
N ARG A 117 10.27 -8.52 7.91
CA ARG A 117 10.17 -8.55 9.39
C ARG A 117 10.12 -7.15 10.00
N ASN A 118 10.89 -6.20 9.48
CA ASN A 118 10.82 -4.81 9.93
C ASN A 118 9.44 -4.20 9.66
N LEU A 119 8.85 -4.50 8.50
CA LEU A 119 7.49 -4.07 8.17
C LEU A 119 6.45 -4.73 9.10
N GLU A 120 6.58 -6.03 9.38
CA GLU A 120 5.72 -6.75 10.32
C GLU A 120 5.72 -6.11 11.71
N GLU A 121 6.90 -5.76 12.24
CA GLU A 121 7.03 -5.05 13.51
C GLU A 121 6.30 -3.68 13.49
N ARG A 122 6.47 -2.90 12.42
CA ARG A 122 5.79 -1.59 12.25
C ARG A 122 4.28 -1.73 12.12
N LEU A 123 3.80 -2.75 11.42
CA LEU A 123 2.38 -3.07 11.34
C LEU A 123 1.83 -3.50 12.72
N GLY A 124 2.64 -4.20 13.51
CA GLY A 124 2.35 -4.47 14.92
C GLY A 124 2.12 -3.20 15.74
N GLU A 125 2.99 -2.20 15.57
CA GLU A 125 2.80 -0.88 16.23
C GLU A 125 1.51 -0.19 15.79
N ALA A 126 1.12 -0.29 14.52
CA ALA A 126 -0.14 0.26 14.02
C ALA A 126 -1.36 -0.47 14.61
N ALA A 127 -1.29 -1.80 14.71
CA ALA A 127 -2.34 -2.61 15.33
C ALA A 127 -2.51 -2.30 16.83
N MET A 128 -1.41 -1.99 17.53
CA MET A 128 -1.43 -1.56 18.94
C MET A 128 -1.80 -0.09 19.13
N GLY A 129 -1.94 0.66 18.04
CA GLY A 129 -2.32 2.06 18.04
C GLY A 129 -1.21 3.07 18.31
N ASN A 130 0.05 2.63 18.20
CA ASN A 130 1.25 3.46 18.34
C ASN A 130 1.73 4.05 17.01
N ALA A 131 1.22 3.53 15.90
CA ALA A 131 1.46 4.02 14.54
C ALA A 131 0.15 4.09 13.75
N PHE A 132 0.20 4.71 12.58
CA PHE A 132 -0.93 4.74 11.64
C PHE A 132 -0.44 4.26 10.28
N LEU A 133 -1.11 3.28 9.68
CA LEU A 133 -0.77 2.77 8.36
C LEU A 133 -1.49 3.60 7.30
N LEU A 134 -0.73 4.26 6.43
CA LEU A 134 -1.28 4.78 5.19
C LEU A 134 -0.68 3.98 4.04
N GLN A 135 -1.52 3.41 3.19
CA GLN A 135 -1.08 2.67 2.01
C GLN A 135 -1.72 3.27 0.77
N GLY A 136 -0.97 3.41 -0.32
CA GLY A 136 -1.56 3.86 -1.57
C GLY A 136 -0.65 3.77 -2.78
N GLY A 137 -1.23 3.95 -3.95
CA GLY A 137 -0.55 3.88 -5.24
C GLY A 137 -1.54 3.49 -6.33
N ASP A 138 -1.04 2.99 -7.45
CA ASP A 138 -1.88 2.68 -8.60
C ASP A 138 -2.84 1.51 -8.32
N CYS A 139 -4.00 1.53 -8.97
CA CYS A 139 -4.98 0.44 -8.96
C CYS A 139 -4.37 -0.85 -9.55
N ALA A 140 -3.82 -0.71 -10.75
CA ALA A 140 -3.03 -1.71 -11.44
C ALA A 140 -1.91 -1.01 -12.22
N GLU A 141 -0.66 -1.47 -12.02
CA GLU A 141 0.49 -1.03 -12.81
C GLU A 141 0.34 -1.55 -14.26
N SER A 142 0.78 -0.73 -15.22
CA SER A 142 0.83 -1.13 -16.63
C SER A 142 2.25 -1.14 -17.18
N PHE A 143 2.50 -2.05 -18.11
CA PHE A 143 3.73 -2.11 -18.90
C PHE A 143 3.87 -0.94 -19.88
N LYS A 144 2.76 -0.29 -20.27
CA LYS A 144 2.77 0.89 -21.15
C LYS A 144 3.15 2.15 -20.40
N GLU A 145 2.79 2.23 -19.13
CA GLU A 145 3.02 3.40 -18.27
C GLU A 145 4.32 3.30 -17.46
N PHE A 146 5.24 2.43 -17.87
CA PHE A 146 6.52 2.21 -17.21
C PHE A 146 7.53 3.32 -17.54
N HIS A 147 7.41 4.44 -16.82
CA HIS A 147 8.34 5.56 -16.92
C HIS A 147 8.79 6.05 -15.54
N ALA A 148 10.06 6.45 -15.45
CA ALA A 148 10.64 6.99 -14.21
C ALA A 148 9.88 8.20 -13.66
N ASN A 149 9.29 9.04 -14.52
CA ASN A 149 8.47 10.18 -14.10
C ASN A 149 7.21 9.73 -13.36
N ASN A 150 6.48 8.74 -13.86
CA ASN A 150 5.28 8.22 -13.21
C ASN A 150 5.61 7.65 -11.83
N ILE A 151 6.67 6.84 -11.76
CA ILE A 151 7.15 6.25 -10.49
C ILE A 151 7.54 7.35 -9.52
N ARG A 152 8.31 8.35 -9.97
CA ARG A 152 8.74 9.50 -9.16
C ARG A 152 7.55 10.30 -8.64
N ASP A 153 6.58 10.60 -9.50
CA ASP A 153 5.46 11.49 -9.15
C ASP A 153 4.51 10.79 -8.17
N THR A 154 4.25 9.49 -8.35
CA THR A 154 3.51 8.70 -7.34
C THR A 154 4.31 8.60 -6.04
N PHE A 155 5.62 8.32 -6.09
CA PHE A 155 6.47 8.28 -4.91
C PHE A 155 6.51 9.62 -4.16
N ARG A 156 6.46 10.74 -4.87
CA ARG A 156 6.39 12.09 -4.29
C ARG A 156 5.14 12.24 -3.42
N ILE A 157 3.96 11.86 -3.91
CA ILE A 157 2.72 11.91 -3.11
C ILE A 157 2.82 10.98 -1.89
N LEU A 158 3.33 9.77 -2.08
CA LEU A 158 3.52 8.82 -0.98
C LEU A 158 4.41 9.41 0.12
N LEU A 159 5.49 10.10 -0.24
CA LEU A 159 6.35 10.80 0.73
C LEU A 159 5.64 11.97 1.41
N GLN A 160 4.86 12.76 0.67
CA GLN A 160 4.09 13.88 1.23
C GLN A 160 3.07 13.42 2.29
N MET A 161 2.53 12.21 2.11
CA MET A 161 1.53 11.63 3.00
C MET A 161 2.12 10.66 4.05
N GLY A 162 3.37 10.24 3.89
CA GLY A 162 4.00 9.22 4.73
C GLY A 162 3.46 7.81 4.50
N ALA A 163 3.13 7.46 3.26
CA ALA A 163 2.43 6.23 2.88
C ALA A 163 3.36 5.11 2.39
N VAL A 164 2.91 3.86 2.56
CA VAL A 164 3.45 2.64 1.95
C VAL A 164 2.92 2.52 0.52
N GLY A 165 3.81 2.24 -0.44
CA GLY A 165 3.46 2.20 -1.86
C GLY A 165 2.78 0.89 -2.31
N ARG A 166 1.68 1.01 -3.07
CA ARG A 166 1.18 -0.01 -3.99
C ARG A 166 1.94 0.10 -5.31
N MET A 167 3.17 -0.41 -5.32
CA MET A 167 4.09 -0.29 -6.46
C MET A 167 4.97 -1.54 -6.56
N ALA A 168 5.57 -1.78 -7.73
CA ALA A 168 6.50 -2.87 -7.97
C ALA A 168 5.89 -4.28 -7.84
N GLY A 169 4.67 -4.48 -8.31
CA GLY A 169 4.07 -5.82 -8.42
C GLY A 169 2.55 -5.86 -8.57
N GLN A 170 1.88 -4.72 -8.57
CA GLN A 170 0.42 -4.62 -8.60
C GLN A 170 -0.10 -4.72 -10.04
N PHE A 171 0.18 -5.83 -10.74
CA PHE A 171 -0.22 -5.99 -12.14
C PHE A 171 -1.54 -6.73 -12.32
N ALA A 172 -1.79 -7.75 -11.50
CA ALA A 172 -2.96 -8.62 -11.63
C ALA A 172 -4.23 -7.93 -11.14
N LYS A 173 -5.35 -8.18 -11.84
CA LYS A 173 -6.67 -7.66 -11.52
C LYS A 173 -7.72 -8.78 -11.46
N PRO A 174 -8.47 -8.94 -10.35
CA PRO A 174 -9.63 -9.82 -10.32
C PRO A 174 -10.78 -9.26 -11.16
N ARG A 175 -11.60 -10.14 -11.73
CA ARG A 175 -12.74 -9.75 -12.57
C ARG A 175 -14.00 -10.48 -12.12
N SER A 176 -15.11 -9.75 -12.08
CA SER A 176 -16.43 -10.30 -11.76
C SER A 176 -16.91 -11.28 -12.83
N ASP A 177 -16.59 -11.01 -14.10
CA ASP A 177 -16.88 -11.88 -15.22
C ASP A 177 -15.59 -12.26 -15.97
N ASN A 178 -15.53 -13.51 -16.41
CA ASN A 178 -14.46 -14.05 -17.23
C ASN A 178 -14.43 -13.43 -18.63
N PHE A 179 -15.56 -12.89 -19.11
CA PHE A 179 -15.67 -12.31 -20.45
C PHE A 179 -16.10 -10.84 -20.39
N GLU A 180 -15.60 -10.07 -21.35
CA GLU A 180 -15.97 -8.69 -21.63
C GLU A 180 -16.62 -8.64 -23.00
N GLU A 181 -17.80 -8.01 -23.08
CA GLU A 181 -18.54 -7.85 -24.32
C GLU A 181 -18.57 -6.38 -24.73
N LYS A 182 -18.17 -6.09 -25.97
CA LYS A 182 -18.23 -4.76 -26.57
C LYS A 182 -18.77 -4.88 -28.00
N ASN A 183 -19.80 -4.11 -28.31
CA ASN A 183 -20.43 -4.07 -29.64
C ASN A 183 -20.81 -5.48 -30.18
N GLY A 184 -21.30 -6.37 -29.30
CA GLY A 184 -21.68 -7.74 -29.65
C GLY A 184 -20.53 -8.74 -29.82
N VAL A 185 -19.27 -8.32 -29.62
CA VAL A 185 -18.11 -9.20 -29.62
C VAL A 185 -17.75 -9.54 -28.17
N LYS A 186 -17.67 -10.84 -27.85
CA LYS A 186 -17.35 -11.36 -26.52
C LYS A 186 -15.92 -11.92 -26.50
N LEU A 187 -15.05 -11.34 -25.66
CA LEU A 187 -13.64 -11.74 -25.51
C LEU A 187 -13.31 -12.00 -24.02
N PRO A 188 -12.25 -12.74 -23.70
CA PRO A 188 -11.78 -12.85 -22.32
C PRO A 188 -11.51 -11.47 -21.70
N SER A 189 -11.89 -11.31 -20.43
CA SER A 189 -11.66 -10.10 -19.67
C SER A 189 -10.17 -9.81 -19.53
N TYR A 190 -9.80 -8.53 -19.59
CA TYR A 190 -8.47 -8.08 -19.20
C TYR A 190 -8.28 -8.31 -17.70
N ARG A 191 -7.21 -9.03 -17.34
CA ARG A 191 -6.91 -9.46 -15.96
C ARG A 191 -5.61 -8.85 -15.43
N GLY A 192 -5.10 -7.83 -16.09
CA GLY A 192 -3.83 -7.21 -15.72
C GLY A 192 -2.69 -7.61 -16.63
N ASP A 193 -1.69 -6.72 -16.72
CA ASP A 193 -0.63 -6.82 -17.72
C ASP A 193 0.27 -8.04 -17.54
N ASN A 194 0.34 -8.61 -16.32
CA ASN A 194 1.05 -9.86 -16.05
C ASN A 194 0.31 -11.12 -16.53
N ILE A 195 -0.93 -11.00 -16.99
CA ILE A 195 -1.76 -12.09 -17.50
C ILE A 195 -2.02 -11.93 -19.01
N ASN A 196 -2.67 -10.84 -19.42
CA ASN A 196 -3.03 -10.58 -20.82
C ASN A 196 -2.98 -9.08 -21.14
N GLY A 197 -3.21 -8.71 -22.40
CA GLY A 197 -3.20 -7.32 -22.86
C GLY A 197 -4.53 -6.60 -22.67
N ASP A 198 -4.46 -5.28 -22.50
CA ASP A 198 -5.61 -4.38 -22.36
C ASP A 198 -6.44 -4.22 -23.64
N ALA A 199 -5.78 -4.26 -24.80
CA ALA A 199 -6.40 -4.13 -26.11
C ALA A 199 -7.54 -5.15 -26.32
N PHE A 200 -8.66 -4.68 -26.87
CA PHE A 200 -9.86 -5.49 -27.09
C PHE A 200 -9.79 -6.25 -28.41
N ASP A 201 -8.86 -7.20 -28.49
CA ASP A 201 -8.69 -8.10 -29.63
C ASP A 201 -8.35 -9.52 -29.16
N SER A 202 -8.68 -10.51 -29.99
CA SER A 202 -8.54 -11.92 -29.63
C SER A 202 -7.11 -12.29 -29.24
N LYS A 203 -6.11 -11.74 -29.93
CA LYS A 203 -4.70 -12.05 -29.67
C LYS A 203 -4.24 -11.48 -28.33
N SER A 204 -4.58 -10.23 -28.04
CA SER A 204 -4.19 -9.57 -26.80
C SER A 204 -4.85 -10.18 -25.57
N ARG A 205 -6.07 -10.74 -25.69
CA ARG A 205 -6.83 -11.30 -24.55
C ARG A 205 -6.44 -12.72 -24.14
N ILE A 206 -5.66 -13.42 -24.96
CA ILE A 206 -5.11 -14.74 -24.62
C ILE A 206 -4.08 -14.57 -23.49
N PRO A 207 -4.19 -15.32 -22.37
CA PRO A 207 -3.18 -15.32 -21.31
C PRO A 207 -1.81 -15.78 -21.82
N ASP A 208 -0.77 -15.01 -21.51
CA ASP A 208 0.61 -15.25 -21.93
C ASP A 208 1.51 -15.38 -20.68
N PRO A 209 2.10 -16.55 -20.39
CA PRO A 209 2.89 -16.76 -19.19
C PRO A 209 4.18 -15.91 -19.17
N HIS A 210 4.77 -15.57 -20.33
CA HIS A 210 5.99 -14.75 -20.39
C HIS A 210 5.77 -13.33 -19.84
N ARG A 211 4.53 -12.87 -19.75
CA ARG A 211 4.19 -11.61 -19.08
C ARG A 211 4.56 -11.60 -17.59
N MET A 212 4.63 -12.75 -16.92
CA MET A 212 5.10 -12.81 -15.53
C MET A 212 6.59 -12.45 -15.40
N ILE A 213 7.42 -12.86 -16.37
CA ILE A 213 8.85 -12.49 -16.42
C ILE A 213 8.96 -10.98 -16.64
N ARG A 214 8.17 -10.43 -17.57
CA ARG A 214 8.13 -8.99 -17.82
C ARG A 214 7.69 -8.21 -16.58
N ALA A 215 6.65 -8.67 -15.89
CA ALA A 215 6.18 -8.10 -14.63
C ALA A 215 7.28 -8.11 -13.56
N TYR A 216 7.99 -9.23 -13.40
CA TYR A 216 9.13 -9.31 -12.48
C TYR A 216 10.22 -8.28 -12.81
N CYS A 217 10.63 -8.17 -14.08
CA CYS A 217 11.65 -7.21 -14.49
C CYS A 217 11.22 -5.77 -14.22
N GLN A 218 9.96 -5.44 -14.50
CA GLN A 218 9.41 -4.13 -14.21
C GLN A 218 9.35 -3.87 -12.71
N SER A 219 8.89 -4.83 -11.90
CA SER A 219 8.89 -4.75 -10.44
C SER A 219 10.28 -4.48 -9.87
N ALA A 220 11.28 -5.26 -10.30
CA ALA A 220 12.65 -5.11 -9.83
C ALA A 220 13.22 -3.73 -10.19
N ALA A 221 12.98 -3.26 -11.42
CA ALA A 221 13.42 -1.94 -11.86
C ALA A 221 12.71 -0.80 -11.12
N THR A 222 11.38 -0.88 -10.92
CA THR A 222 10.60 0.08 -10.14
C THR A 222 11.11 0.15 -8.71
N LEU A 223 11.26 -0.99 -8.03
CA LEU A 223 11.71 -1.00 -6.64
C LEU A 223 13.16 -0.50 -6.49
N ASN A 224 14.04 -0.83 -7.43
CA ASN A 224 15.39 -0.30 -7.45
C ASN A 224 15.40 1.24 -7.54
N LEU A 225 14.55 1.81 -8.40
CA LEU A 225 14.41 3.25 -8.53
C LEU A 225 13.83 3.89 -7.25
N LEU A 226 12.81 3.27 -6.65
CA LEU A 226 12.23 3.72 -5.38
C LEU A 226 13.27 3.73 -4.25
N ARG A 227 14.10 2.69 -4.16
CA ARG A 227 15.22 2.63 -3.20
C ARG A 227 16.21 3.76 -3.44
N ALA A 228 16.59 4.00 -4.70
CA ALA A 228 17.47 5.09 -5.08
C ALA A 228 16.90 6.47 -4.70
N PHE A 229 15.59 6.71 -4.86
CA PHE A 229 14.95 7.94 -4.39
C PHE A 229 14.92 8.05 -2.86
N ALA A 230 14.60 6.95 -2.17
CA ALA A 230 14.52 6.91 -0.71
C ALA A 230 15.88 7.21 -0.04
N THR A 231 16.97 6.65 -0.56
CA THR A 231 18.32 6.83 0.04
C THR A 231 19.14 7.94 -0.61
N GLY A 232 18.86 8.30 -1.87
CA GLY A 232 19.62 9.28 -2.66
C GLY A 232 19.25 10.74 -2.42
N GLY A 233 18.57 11.05 -1.32
CA GLY A 233 18.23 12.43 -0.93
C GLY A 233 16.98 13.02 -1.60
N TYR A 234 16.27 12.27 -2.44
CA TYR A 234 14.96 12.70 -2.96
C TYR A 234 13.92 12.76 -1.83
N ALA A 235 13.95 11.79 -0.91
CA ALA A 235 13.11 11.74 0.28
C ALA A 235 13.57 12.64 1.44
N ALA A 236 14.48 13.60 1.21
CA ALA A 236 14.92 14.52 2.25
C ALA A 236 13.74 15.38 2.74
N MET A 237 13.51 15.40 4.06
CA MET A 237 12.36 16.06 4.70
C MET A 237 12.16 17.53 4.26
N GLN A 238 13.26 18.27 4.04
CA GLN A 238 13.20 19.66 3.56
C GLN A 238 12.49 19.79 2.21
N ARG A 239 12.69 18.84 1.29
CA ARG A 239 12.03 18.83 -0.02
C ARG A 239 10.55 18.49 0.07
N VAL A 240 10.20 17.56 0.95
CA VAL A 240 8.80 17.17 1.18
C VAL A 240 7.97 18.35 1.71
N ASN A 241 8.52 19.12 2.65
CA ASN A 241 7.87 20.32 3.16
C ASN A 241 7.70 21.38 2.08
N GLN A 242 8.71 21.61 1.23
CA GLN A 242 8.60 22.56 0.12
C GLN A 242 7.47 22.17 -0.82
N TRP A 243 7.35 20.90 -1.20
CA TRP A 243 6.29 20.43 -2.09
C TRP A 243 4.89 20.58 -1.48
N ASN A 244 4.76 20.40 -0.17
CA ASN A 244 3.50 20.63 0.52
C ASN A 244 3.13 22.12 0.58
N MET A 245 4.11 23.01 0.71
CA MET A 245 3.90 24.46 0.65
C MET A 245 3.48 24.89 -0.77
N ASP A 246 4.19 24.42 -1.80
CA ASP A 246 3.84 24.70 -3.21
C ASP A 246 2.40 24.23 -3.53
N PHE A 247 1.98 23.09 -2.96
CA PHE A 247 0.60 22.62 -3.09
C PHE A 247 -0.40 23.55 -2.40
N THR A 248 -0.07 24.00 -1.18
CA THR A 248 -0.95 24.89 -0.41
C THR A 248 -1.13 26.21 -1.13
N GLU A 249 -0.04 26.84 -1.59
CA GLU A 249 -0.04 28.11 -2.33
C GLU A 249 -0.82 28.07 -3.65
N HIS A 250 -0.91 26.90 -4.29
CA HIS A 250 -1.60 26.73 -5.57
C HIS A 250 -2.94 26.00 -5.47
N SER A 251 -3.42 25.73 -4.26
CA SER A 251 -4.77 25.25 -4.00
C SER A 251 -5.68 26.45 -3.70
N GLU A 252 -6.93 26.44 -4.19
CA GLU A 252 -7.92 27.45 -3.79
C GLU A 252 -8.23 27.44 -2.27
N GLN A 253 -7.73 26.41 -1.57
CA GLN A 253 -7.83 26.23 -0.13
C GLN A 253 -6.69 26.90 0.66
N GLY A 254 -5.57 27.26 0.02
CA GLY A 254 -4.43 27.92 0.69
C GLY A 254 -4.68 29.37 1.06
N ASP A 255 -5.53 30.07 0.30
CA ASP A 255 -5.88 31.48 0.51
C ASP A 255 -7.01 31.67 1.54
N ARG A 256 -7.76 30.61 1.86
CA ARG A 256 -8.73 30.62 2.96
C ARG A 256 -8.03 30.24 4.25
N SER A 257 -7.71 31.25 5.05
CA SER A 257 -7.32 31.12 6.46
C SER A 257 -8.06 29.96 7.13
N TYR A 258 -7.30 28.95 7.58
CA TYR A 258 -7.77 27.72 8.23
C TYR A 258 -8.71 28.06 9.40
N ASN A 259 -10.02 28.04 9.13
CA ASN A 259 -11.07 28.36 10.09
C ASN A 259 -11.67 27.03 10.61
N PRO A 260 -11.73 26.79 11.93
CA PRO A 260 -12.35 25.57 12.49
C PRO A 260 -13.84 25.39 12.15
N SER A 261 -14.52 26.38 11.55
CA SER A 261 -15.87 26.22 10.97
C SER A 261 -15.89 25.46 9.62
N MET A 262 -14.73 25.10 9.06
CA MET A 262 -14.64 24.41 7.77
C MET A 262 -15.33 23.03 7.78
N LEU A 263 -15.51 22.40 8.95
CA LEU A 263 -16.31 21.18 9.12
C LEU A 263 -17.74 21.30 8.55
N GLN A 264 -18.32 22.50 8.57
CA GLN A 264 -19.68 22.75 8.09
C GLN A 264 -19.77 23.04 6.59
N CYS A 265 -18.67 23.46 5.94
CA CYS A 265 -18.63 23.60 4.48
C CYS A 265 -18.35 22.28 3.76
N PHE A 266 -17.99 21.21 4.49
CA PHE A 266 -17.74 19.89 3.93
C PHE A 266 -18.98 18.99 3.82
N ASP A 267 -20.16 19.46 4.24
CA ASP A 267 -21.40 18.68 4.14
C ASP A 267 -21.89 18.54 2.68
N ASP A 268 -21.42 19.39 1.76
CA ASP A 268 -21.86 19.36 0.35
C ASP A 268 -20.98 18.53 -0.60
N MET A 269 -19.87 17.96 -0.13
CA MET A 269 -19.00 17.16 -0.99
C MET A 269 -19.49 15.70 -1.04
N ARG A 270 -20.57 15.49 -1.80
CA ARG A 270 -21.11 14.17 -2.15
C ARG A 270 -20.05 13.32 -2.86
N ARG A 271 -19.25 12.58 -2.09
CA ARG A 271 -18.57 11.38 -2.60
C ARG A 271 -18.18 10.38 -1.53
N ILE A 272 -18.29 9.10 -1.93
CA ILE A 272 -18.25 7.91 -1.08
C ILE A 272 -16.96 7.83 -0.28
N ASP A 273 -15.80 8.09 -0.90
CA ASP A 273 -14.48 7.89 -0.27
C ASP A 273 -14.27 8.73 1.00
N PHE A 274 -14.65 10.02 0.97
CA PHE A 274 -14.49 10.90 2.14
C PHE A 274 -15.50 10.58 3.24
N ALA A 275 -16.74 10.27 2.86
CA ALA A 275 -17.79 9.88 3.80
C ALA A 275 -17.45 8.54 4.49
N GLU A 276 -16.89 7.59 3.75
CA GLU A 276 -16.47 6.29 4.27
C GLU A 276 -15.29 6.43 5.24
N VAL A 277 -14.28 7.25 4.90
CA VAL A 277 -13.18 7.52 5.84
C VAL A 277 -13.70 8.19 7.11
N ARG A 278 -14.64 9.14 7.03
CA ARG A 278 -15.25 9.73 8.23
C ARG A 278 -15.98 8.68 9.07
N ALA A 279 -16.85 7.90 8.44
CA ALA A 279 -17.60 6.84 9.11
C ALA A 279 -16.68 5.81 9.76
N PHE A 280 -15.57 5.44 9.10
CA PHE A 280 -14.54 4.56 9.66
C PHE A 280 -13.97 5.09 10.97
N PHE A 281 -13.57 6.37 11.03
CA PHE A 281 -13.09 6.97 12.26
C PHE A 281 -14.19 7.08 13.33
N ASP A 282 -15.41 7.46 12.95
CA ASP A 282 -16.54 7.61 13.88
C ASP A 282 -16.90 6.26 14.54
N VAL A 283 -16.95 5.17 13.77
CA VAL A 283 -17.18 3.81 14.29
C VAL A 283 -16.08 3.41 15.28
N HIS A 284 -14.81 3.64 14.94
CA HIS A 284 -13.71 3.32 15.85
C HIS A 284 -13.75 4.12 17.15
N GLU A 285 -14.15 5.40 17.09
CA GLU A 285 -14.32 6.24 18.28
C GLU A 285 -15.48 5.76 19.16
N GLN A 286 -16.61 5.36 18.58
CA GLN A 286 -17.77 4.84 19.29
C GLN A 286 -17.48 3.49 19.95
N GLU A 287 -16.78 2.60 19.26
CA GLU A 287 -16.42 1.26 19.74
C GLU A 287 -15.17 1.26 20.64
N GLY A 288 -14.53 2.41 20.87
CA GLY A 288 -13.30 2.52 21.67
C GLY A 288 -12.10 1.77 21.07
N SER A 289 -12.13 1.47 19.78
CA SER A 289 -11.07 0.75 19.06
C SER A 289 -10.12 1.72 18.35
N HIS A 290 -9.09 1.20 17.66
CA HIS A 290 -8.09 2.02 16.97
C HIS A 290 -8.27 1.96 15.45
N PRO A 291 -8.46 3.11 14.76
CA PRO A 291 -8.42 3.19 13.30
C PRO A 291 -6.97 2.99 12.83
N GLY A 292 -6.60 1.73 12.55
CA GLY A 292 -5.21 1.30 12.30
C GLY A 292 -4.60 1.78 10.99
N GLY A 293 -5.42 2.18 10.03
CA GLY A 293 -4.92 2.70 8.77
C GLY A 293 -5.98 2.95 7.71
N VAL A 294 -5.54 3.53 6.60
CA VAL A 294 -6.34 3.81 5.40
C VAL A 294 -5.56 3.35 4.17
N HIS A 295 -6.27 2.80 3.19
CA HIS A 295 -5.71 2.30 1.94
C HIS A 295 -6.39 2.97 0.76
N LEU A 296 -5.62 3.63 -0.11
CA LEU A 296 -6.11 4.49 -1.17
C LEU A 296 -5.57 4.07 -2.54
N GLU A 297 -6.37 4.30 -3.59
CA GLU A 297 -5.88 4.27 -4.96
C GLU A 297 -5.63 5.69 -5.44
N MET A 298 -4.40 5.96 -5.86
CA MET A 298 -3.95 7.31 -6.16
C MET A 298 -2.87 7.31 -7.24
N THR A 299 -2.66 8.45 -7.87
CA THR A 299 -1.57 8.63 -8.84
C THR A 299 -0.93 10.01 -8.74
N GLY A 300 0.38 10.04 -9.01
CA GLY A 300 1.19 11.25 -9.22
C GLY A 300 0.71 12.14 -10.37
N GLN A 301 -0.06 11.55 -11.27
CA GLN A 301 -0.48 12.18 -12.51
C GLN A 301 -1.68 13.13 -12.30
N ASN A 302 -1.77 14.13 -13.17
CA ASN A 302 -2.89 15.05 -13.19
C ASN A 302 -4.08 14.45 -13.94
N VAL A 303 -4.79 13.53 -13.29
CA VAL A 303 -5.94 12.79 -13.82
C VAL A 303 -7.28 13.38 -13.35
N THR A 304 -8.32 13.11 -14.13
CA THR A 304 -9.71 13.44 -13.82
C THR A 304 -10.53 12.16 -13.67
N GLU A 305 -10.04 11.19 -12.90
CA GLU A 305 -10.73 9.91 -12.71
C GLU A 305 -11.81 10.01 -11.62
N CYS A 306 -11.58 10.87 -10.63
CA CYS A 306 -12.49 11.15 -9.55
C CYS A 306 -13.10 12.56 -9.66
N ILE A 307 -14.43 12.69 -9.77
CA ILE A 307 -15.19 13.93 -9.49
C ILE A 307 -14.98 14.45 -8.06
N GLY A 308 -15.14 15.77 -7.88
CA GLY A 308 -14.95 16.48 -6.61
C GLY A 308 -13.50 16.89 -6.34
N GLY A 309 -13.21 17.18 -5.07
CA GLY A 309 -11.94 17.77 -4.62
C GLY A 309 -11.89 19.28 -4.83
N SER A 310 -10.84 19.91 -4.31
CA SER A 310 -10.66 21.37 -4.32
C SER A 310 -10.74 22.02 -5.71
N ARG A 311 -10.23 21.37 -6.76
CA ARG A 311 -10.33 21.84 -8.16
C ARG A 311 -11.65 21.50 -8.86
N THR A 312 -12.66 21.04 -8.12
CA THR A 312 -13.99 20.60 -8.58
C THR A 312 -13.94 19.89 -9.93
N VAL A 313 -13.48 18.64 -9.95
CA VAL A 313 -13.60 17.80 -11.15
C VAL A 313 -15.08 17.45 -11.34
N THR A 314 -15.64 17.77 -12.49
CA THR A 314 -17.05 17.47 -12.83
C THR A 314 -17.16 16.18 -13.64
N PHE A 315 -18.40 15.74 -13.91
CA PHE A 315 -18.63 14.55 -14.73
C PHE A 315 -18.12 14.71 -16.16
N ASP A 316 -18.23 15.92 -16.72
CA ASP A 316 -17.80 16.21 -18.09
C ASP A 316 -16.27 16.16 -18.24
N ASP A 317 -15.56 16.50 -17.16
CA ASP A 317 -14.10 16.48 -17.09
C ASP A 317 -13.52 15.06 -17.10
N LEU A 318 -14.32 14.03 -16.77
CA LEU A 318 -13.85 12.64 -16.69
C LEU A 318 -13.26 12.19 -18.03
N SER A 319 -13.91 12.58 -19.14
CA SER A 319 -13.49 12.20 -20.49
C SER A 319 -12.12 12.74 -20.89
N SER A 320 -11.61 13.78 -20.20
CA SER A 320 -10.39 14.47 -20.61
C SER A 320 -9.10 13.70 -20.29
N ARG A 321 -9.02 13.02 -19.13
CA ARG A 321 -7.81 12.37 -18.62
C ARG A 321 -8.12 11.12 -17.79
N TYR A 322 -9.03 10.28 -18.28
CA TYR A 322 -9.29 8.95 -17.72
C TYR A 322 -8.30 7.94 -18.29
N HIS A 323 -7.26 7.61 -17.55
CA HIS A 323 -6.16 6.77 -18.05
C HIS A 323 -6.20 5.33 -17.54
N THR A 324 -6.93 5.08 -16.45
CA THR A 324 -7.05 3.72 -15.89
C THR A 324 -8.04 2.85 -16.68
N HIS A 325 -7.65 1.61 -16.98
CA HIS A 325 -8.59 0.54 -17.38
C HIS A 325 -9.25 -0.14 -16.18
N CYS A 326 -8.94 0.35 -14.98
CA CYS A 326 -9.36 -0.21 -13.73
C CYS A 326 -10.24 0.78 -12.96
N ASP A 327 -10.04 0.84 -11.66
CA ASP A 327 -10.87 1.64 -10.80
C ASP A 327 -10.33 3.09 -10.80
N PRO A 328 -11.20 4.11 -10.65
CA PRO A 328 -10.78 5.50 -10.64
C PRO A 328 -9.82 5.81 -9.50
N ARG A 329 -8.70 6.50 -9.80
CA ARG A 329 -7.70 6.89 -8.79
C ARG A 329 -7.91 8.33 -8.34
N LEU A 330 -7.54 8.62 -7.10
CA LEU A 330 -7.38 9.98 -6.60
C LEU A 330 -6.19 10.65 -7.30
N ASN A 331 -6.37 11.87 -7.76
CA ASN A 331 -5.23 12.69 -8.22
C ASN A 331 -4.43 13.23 -7.01
N ALA A 332 -3.29 13.88 -7.29
CA ALA A 332 -2.42 14.43 -6.26
C ALA A 332 -3.14 15.37 -5.28
N SER A 333 -3.99 16.27 -5.78
CA SER A 333 -4.71 17.24 -4.95
C SER A 333 -5.72 16.56 -4.03
N GLN A 334 -6.50 15.63 -4.55
CA GLN A 334 -7.49 14.87 -3.78
C GLN A 334 -6.82 13.98 -2.73
N SER A 335 -5.67 13.39 -3.06
CA SER A 335 -4.88 12.55 -2.16
C SER A 335 -4.36 13.34 -0.95
N LEU A 336 -3.78 14.52 -1.20
CA LEU A 336 -3.26 15.39 -0.14
C LEU A 336 -4.38 15.97 0.74
N GLU A 337 -5.51 16.36 0.15
CA GLU A 337 -6.69 16.82 0.88
C GLU A 337 -7.18 15.76 1.87
N LEU A 338 -7.30 14.51 1.43
CA LEU A 338 -7.67 13.40 2.30
C LEU A 338 -6.64 13.13 3.39
N ALA A 339 -5.35 13.26 3.08
CA ALA A 339 -4.28 13.13 4.07
C ALA A 339 -4.39 14.17 5.19
N PHE A 340 -4.70 15.43 4.86
CA PHE A 340 -4.92 16.49 5.86
C PHE A 340 -6.12 16.19 6.76
N ILE A 341 -7.23 15.70 6.19
CA ILE A 341 -8.42 15.31 6.95
C ILE A 341 -8.10 14.19 7.95
N ILE A 342 -7.39 13.15 7.49
CA ILE A 342 -6.93 12.05 8.34
C ILE A 342 -6.02 12.57 9.46
N ALA A 343 -5.06 13.44 9.13
CA ALA A 343 -4.14 14.02 10.11
C ALA A 343 -4.88 14.84 11.19
N GLU A 344 -5.92 15.58 10.81
CA GLU A 344 -6.74 16.35 11.75
C GLU A 344 -7.51 15.43 12.71
N ARG A 345 -8.14 14.36 12.20
CA ARG A 345 -8.83 13.36 13.03
C ARG A 345 -7.88 12.69 14.03
N LEU A 346 -6.70 12.27 13.57
CA LEU A 346 -5.67 11.67 14.42
C LEU A 346 -5.18 12.65 15.50
N ARG A 347 -4.99 13.93 15.15
CA ARG A 347 -4.59 14.98 16.10
C ARG A 347 -5.66 15.19 17.18
N LYS A 348 -6.94 15.32 16.80
CA LYS A 348 -8.05 15.48 17.75
C LYS A 348 -8.11 14.34 18.75
N ARG A 349 -7.97 13.10 18.26
CA ARG A 349 -7.96 11.90 19.11
C ARG A 349 -6.79 11.89 20.10
N ARG A 350 -5.57 12.24 19.65
CA ARG A 350 -4.38 12.31 20.52
C ARG A 350 -4.52 13.36 21.61
N LEU A 351 -5.11 14.52 21.31
CA LEU A 351 -5.36 15.56 22.30
C LEU A 351 -6.46 15.12 23.30
N GLY A 352 -7.53 14.51 22.80
CA GLY A 352 -8.62 14.00 23.66
C GLY A 352 -8.23 12.79 24.52
N SER A 353 -7.23 11.99 24.12
CA SER A 353 -6.67 10.94 24.98
C SER A 353 -5.77 11.52 26.07
N GLN A 354 -4.97 12.54 25.76
CA GLN A 354 -4.15 13.25 26.74
C GLN A 354 -5.00 13.94 27.82
N GLN A 355 -6.09 14.62 27.45
CA GLN A 355 -7.01 15.25 28.42
C GLN A 355 -7.65 14.21 29.36
N ARG A 356 -8.14 13.09 28.82
CA ARG A 356 -8.67 11.97 29.63
C ARG A 356 -7.62 11.36 30.56
N SER A 357 -6.37 11.25 30.12
CA SER A 357 -5.28 10.74 30.97
C SER A 357 -4.89 11.71 32.10
N LEU A 358 -5.15 13.01 31.92
CA LEU A 358 -4.89 14.06 32.90
C LEU A 358 -6.08 14.31 33.85
N GLY A 359 -7.20 13.58 33.68
CA GLY A 359 -8.40 13.72 34.53
C GLY A 359 -9.15 15.05 34.35
N LEU A 360 -9.00 15.69 33.19
CA LEU A 360 -9.70 16.93 32.81
C LEU A 360 -10.93 16.66 31.96
#